data_AF-A0A1C3XHJ1-F1
#
_entry.id   AF-A0A1C3XHJ1-F1
#
_cell.length_a   1.000
_cell.length_b   1.000
_cell.length_c   1.000
_cell.angle_alpha   90.00
_cell.angle_beta   90.00
_cell.angle_gamma   90.00
#
_symmetry.space_group_name_H-M   'P 1'
#
loop_
_entity.id
_entity.type
_entity.pdbx_description
1 polymer ?
#
loop_
_entity_poly.entity_id
_entity_poly.type
_entity_poly.pdbx_seq_one_letter_code
_entity_poly.pdbx_strand_id
1 'polypeptide(L)' 'MIERIERALVLLAYFIEQDGDFWVPMYEKFEAEHQELRDREDTKARARRRLLAYSEAGALKAIR' A
#
# COMPACT_ATOMS: atom_id res chain seq x y z
N MET A 1 -6.79 -5.74 -2.36
CA MET A 1 -7.07 -5.26 -0.98
C MET A 1 -6.96 -3.75 -0.91
N ILE A 2 -5.88 -3.17 -1.44
CA ILE A 2 -5.69 -1.73 -1.69
C ILE A 2 -6.90 -1.11 -2.41
N GLU A 3 -7.29 -1.63 -3.58
CA GLU A 3 -8.45 -1.12 -4.34
C GLU A 3 -9.78 -1.12 -3.55
N ARG A 4 -9.94 -2.04 -2.59
CA ARG A 4 -11.15 -2.09 -1.75
C ARG A 4 -11.14 -0.94 -0.73
N ILE A 5 -9.98 -0.63 -0.17
CA ILE A 5 -9.80 0.48 0.78
C ILE A 5 -9.93 1.81 0.04
N GLU A 6 -9.37 1.94 -1.17
CA GLU A 6 -9.55 3.14 -2.01
C GLU A 6 -11.04 3.42 -2.29
N ARG A 7 -11.81 2.39 -2.66
CA ARG A 7 -13.27 2.54 -2.86
C ARG A 7 -14.00 2.91 -1.58
N ALA A 8 -13.60 2.36 -0.44
CA ALA A 8 -14.19 2.71 0.86
C ALA A 8 -13.87 4.16 1.25
N LEU A 9 -12.65 4.64 0.98
CA LEU A 9 -12.25 6.03 1.19
C LEU A 9 -13.10 6.98 0.35
N VAL A 10 -13.38 6.65 -0.92
CA VAL A 10 -14.27 7.47 -1.77
C VAL A 10 -15.68 7.56 -1.19
N LEU A 11 -16.23 6.44 -0.71
CA LEU A 11 -17.56 6.42 -0.08
C LEU A 11 -17.58 7.23 1.23
N LEU A 12 -16.54 7.10 2.06
CA LEU A 12 -16.43 7.87 3.29
C LEU A 12 -16.29 9.37 3.02
N ALA A 13 -15.50 9.77 2.01
CA ALA A 13 -15.42 11.17 1.57
C ALA A 13 -16.80 11.70 1.15
N TYR A 14 -17.55 10.93 0.36
CA TYR A 14 -18.92 11.29 0.00
C TYR A 14 -19.81 11.48 1.24
N PHE A 15 -19.74 10.57 2.23
CA PHE A 15 -20.53 10.73 3.45
C PHE A 15 -20.08 11.90 4.33
N ILE A 16 -18.78 12.24 4.37
CA ILE A 16 -18.30 13.43 5.09
C ILE A 16 -18.90 14.70 4.47
N GLU A 17 -18.93 14.78 3.14
CA GLU A 17 -19.53 15.92 2.43
C GLU A 17 -21.05 16.04 2.66
N GLN A 18 -21.74 14.94 3.00
CA GLN A 18 -23.19 14.94 3.24
C GLN A 18 -23.57 15.08 4.72
N ASP A 19 -22.91 14.33 5.60
CA ASP A 19 -23.26 14.14 7.01
C ASP A 19 -22.32 14.93 7.96
N GLY A 20 -21.33 15.62 7.42
CA GLY A 20 -20.30 16.32 8.19
C GLY A 20 -19.31 15.36 8.86
N ASP A 21 -18.74 15.79 9.98
CA ASP A 21 -17.50 15.20 10.50
C ASP A 21 -17.65 13.80 11.15
N PHE A 22 -18.87 13.24 11.21
CA PHE A 22 -19.13 11.95 11.85
C PHE A 22 -18.24 10.82 11.31
N TRP A 23 -17.98 10.81 10.00
CA TRP A 23 -17.21 9.77 9.33
C TRP A 23 -15.70 10.03 9.28
N VAL A 24 -15.24 11.21 9.69
CA VAL A 24 -13.83 11.62 9.65
C VAL A 24 -12.90 10.65 10.38
N PRO A 25 -13.21 10.18 11.62
CA PRO A 25 -12.31 9.25 12.31
C PRO A 25 -12.14 7.92 11.57
N MET A 26 -13.16 7.46 10.84
CA MET A 26 -13.08 6.23 10.06
C MET A 26 -12.28 6.44 8.78
N TYR A 27 -12.42 7.61 8.15
CA TYR A 27 -11.65 8.00 6.97
C TYR A 27 -10.15 8.05 7.28
N GLU A 28 -9.75 8.76 8.34
CA GLU A 28 -8.35 8.88 8.77
C GLU A 28 -7.71 7.50 9.04
N LYS A 29 -8.46 6.62 9.71
CA LYS A 29 -8.00 5.25 9.97
C LYS A 29 -7.74 4.49 8.67
N PHE A 30 -8.66 4.58 7.71
CA PHE A 30 -8.54 3.87 6.44
C PHE A 30 -7.43 4.45 5.56
N GLU A 31 -7.17 5.76 5.64
CA GLU A 31 -6.05 6.40 4.96
C GLU A 31 -4.72 5.87 5.50
N ALA A 32 -4.57 5.78 6.82
CA ALA A 32 -3.38 5.20 7.46
C ALA A 32 -3.15 3.73 7.06
N GLU A 33 -4.21 2.91 7.08
CA GLU A 33 -4.14 1.51 6.65
C GLU A 33 -3.78 1.38 5.16
N HIS A 34 -4.32 2.27 4.32
CA HIS A 34 -4.03 2.30 2.89
C HIS A 34 -2.55 2.61 2.63
N GLN A 35 -2.02 3.63 3.31
CA GLN A 35 -0.62 4.01 3.20
C GLN A 35 0.32 2.89 3.65
N GLU A 36 0.01 2.22 4.76
CA GLU A 36 0.82 1.09 5.25
C GLU A 36 0.86 -0.07 4.24
N LEU A 37 -0.27 -0.39 3.62
CA LEU A 37 -0.32 -1.45 2.60
C LEU A 37 0.50 -1.08 1.36
N ARG A 38 0.42 0.18 0.91
CA ARG A 38 1.22 0.71 -0.20
C ARG A 38 2.71 0.62 0.09
N ASP A 39 3.13 1.03 1.28
CA ASP A 39 4.55 1.01 1.68
C ASP A 39 5.10 -0.41 1.78
N ARG A 40 4.30 -1.36 2.26
CA ARG A 40 4.67 -2.78 2.32
C ARG A 40 4.79 -3.38 0.92
N GLU A 41 3.85 -3.11 0.02
CA GLU A 41 3.92 -3.59 -1.36
C GLU A 41 5.14 -3.01 -2.09
N ASP A 42 5.40 -1.71 -1.96
CA ASP A 42 6.59 -1.12 -2.57
C ASP A 42 7.87 -1.68 -1.95
N THR A 43 7.92 -1.88 -0.63
CA THR A 43 9.09 -2.52 0.02
C THR A 43 9.34 -3.93 -0.52
N LYS A 44 8.29 -4.75 -0.69
CA LYS A 44 8.41 -6.08 -1.31
C LYS A 44 8.83 -5.99 -2.77
N ALA A 45 8.28 -5.06 -3.55
CA ALA A 45 8.67 -4.83 -4.94
C ALA A 45 10.13 -4.38 -5.06
N ARG A 46 10.59 -3.46 -4.21
CA ARG A 46 11.99 -3.03 -4.10
C ARG A 46 12.90 -4.20 -3.70
N ALA A 47 12.50 -5.04 -2.74
CA ALA A 47 13.25 -6.24 -2.36
C ALA A 47 13.37 -7.26 -3.50
N ARG A 48 12.27 -7.53 -4.21
CA ARG A 48 12.26 -8.39 -5.40
C ARG A 48 13.16 -7.86 -6.50
N ARG A 49 13.09 -6.56 -6.81
CA ARG A 49 13.98 -5.92 -7.81
C ARG A 49 15.46 -6.06 -7.43
N ARG A 50 15.81 -5.90 -6.15
CA ARG A 50 17.19 -6.13 -5.69
C ARG A 50 17.63 -7.58 -5.90
N LEU A 51 16.79 -8.54 -5.53
CA LEU A 51 17.07 -9.96 -5.75
C LEU A 51 17.25 -10.30 -7.23
N LEU A 52 16.37 -9.80 -8.10
CA LEU A 52 16.46 -10.00 -9.55
C LEU A 52 17.76 -9.41 -10.12
N ALA A 53 18.12 -8.19 -9.73
CA ALA A 53 19.37 -7.56 -10.15
C ALA A 53 20.60 -8.38 -9.73
N TYR A 54 20.61 -8.97 -8.54
CA TYR A 54 21.68 -9.89 -8.12
C TYR A 54 21.69 -11.19 -8.94
N SER A 55 20.52 -11.71 -9.33
CA SER A 55 20.44 -12.92 -10.14
C SER A 55 20.89 -12.70 -11.60
N GLU A 56 20.54 -11.58 -12.20
CA GLU A 56 20.93 -11.21 -13.57
C GLU A 56 22.42 -10.82 -13.66
N ALA A 57 22.99 -10.26 -12.59
CA ALA A 57 24.39 -9.82 -12.56
C ALA A 57 25.41 -10.87 -12.11
N GLY A 58 25.03 -12.07 -11.63
CA GLY A 58 26.05 -13.02 -11.15
C GLY A 58 25.61 -14.27 -10.39
N ALA A 59 24.51 -14.93 -10.75
CA ALA A 59 24.07 -16.18 -10.11
C ALA A 59 24.89 -17.44 -10.49
N LEU A 60 26.22 -17.35 -10.59
CA LEU A 60 27.09 -18.52 -10.73
C LEU A 60 28.25 -18.59 -9.73
N LYS A 61 28.36 -17.66 -8.77
CA LYS A 61 29.51 -17.68 -7.83
C LYS A 61 29.27 -17.39 -6.34
N ALA A 62 28.07 -17.00 -5.90
CA ALA A 62 27.91 -16.43 -4.55
C ALA A 62 27.22 -17.30 -3.48
N ILE A 63 26.84 -18.55 -3.79
CA ILE A 63 26.45 -19.51 -2.75
C ILE A 63 27.35 -20.73 -2.91
N ARG A 64 28.48 -20.70 -2.20
CA ARG A 64 29.25 -21.87 -1.79
C ARG A 64 29.67 -21.68 -0.34
#